data_AF-A0A7X9FCZ6-F1
#
_entry.id   AF-A0A7X9FCZ6-F1
#
_cell.length_a   1.000
_cell.length_b   1.000
_cell.length_c   1.000
_cell.angle_alpha   90.00
_cell.angle_beta   90.00
_cell.angle_gamma   90.00
#
_symmetry.space_group_name_H-M   'P 1'
#
loop_
_entity.id
_entity.type
_entity.pdbx_description
1 polymer ?
#
loop_
_entity_poly.entity_id
_entity_poly.type
_entity_poly.pdbx_seq_one_letter_code
_entity_poly.pdbx_strand_id
1 'polypeptide(L)' 'MQKQTTKPSPPDTFHTRAVRLIRRIPKGKVATYGQVATLAGDPRGARQVVRILNQVPHRTGGFK' A
#
# COMPACT_ATOMS: atom_id res chain seq x y z
N MET A 1 -29.44 -14.61 -3.97
CA MET A 1 -28.39 -15.36 -3.26
C MET A 1 -27.04 -14.71 -3.56
N GLN A 2 -26.49 -13.93 -2.64
CA GLN A 2 -25.27 -13.13 -2.86
C GLN A 2 -24.05 -14.05 -2.91
N LYS A 3 -23.38 -14.17 -4.07
CA LYS A 3 -22.10 -14.85 -4.19
C LYS A 3 -21.01 -13.79 -4.23
N GLN A 4 -20.20 -13.77 -3.17
CA GLN A 4 -19.08 -12.86 -2.96
C GLN A 4 -18.20 -12.78 -4.21
N THR A 5 -17.90 -11.56 -4.63
CA THR A 5 -16.92 -11.26 -5.67
C THR A 5 -15.59 -11.91 -5.28
N THR A 6 -15.13 -12.88 -6.08
CA THR A 6 -13.83 -13.50 -5.91
C THR A 6 -12.76 -12.44 -6.12
N LYS A 7 -12.35 -11.77 -5.04
CA LYS A 7 -11.21 -10.87 -5.08
C LYS A 7 -10.02 -11.74 -5.47
N PRO A 8 -9.41 -11.55 -6.66
CA PRO A 8 -8.35 -12.43 -7.12
C PRO A 8 -7.27 -12.42 -6.04
N SER A 9 -6.82 -13.61 -5.62
CA SER A 9 -5.61 -13.72 -4.81
C SER A 9 -4.55 -12.91 -5.55
N PRO A 10 -4.08 -11.78 -5.01
CA PRO A 10 -3.20 -10.93 -5.77
C PRO A 10 -1.96 -11.77 -6.10
N PRO A 11 -1.47 -11.77 -7.34
CA PRO A 11 -0.15 -12.31 -7.60
C PRO A 11 0.84 -11.64 -6.64
N ASP A 12 1.91 -12.35 -6.25
CA ASP A 12 2.97 -11.86 -5.35
C ASP A 12 3.80 -10.75 -6.02
N THR A 13 3.12 -9.68 -6.39
CA THR A 13 3.64 -8.50 -7.06
C THR A 13 4.20 -7.56 -6.02
N PHE A 14 5.14 -6.72 -6.47
CA PHE A 14 5.66 -5.62 -5.67
C PHE A 14 4.52 -4.77 -5.05
N HIS A 15 3.46 -4.51 -5.83
CA HIS A 15 2.30 -3.76 -5.38
C HIS A 15 1.65 -4.38 -4.14
N THR A 16 1.32 -5.67 -4.19
CA THR A 16 0.68 -6.38 -3.08
C THR A 16 1.56 -6.42 -1.84
N ARG A 17 2.88 -6.63 -2.01
CA ARG A 17 3.85 -6.64 -0.91
C ARG A 17 3.96 -5.26 -0.26
N ALA A 18 4.08 -4.20 -1.06
CA ALA A 18 4.12 -2.82 -0.58
C ALA A 18 2.85 -2.46 0.21
N VAL A 19 1.66 -2.78 -0.31
CA VAL A 19 0.38 -2.55 0.40
C VAL A 19 0.32 -3.30 1.72
N ARG A 20 0.79 -4.56 1.76
CA ARG A 20 0.83 -5.36 2.99
C ARG A 20 1.77 -4.76 4.04
N LEU A 21 2.93 -4.25 3.61
CA LEU A 21 3.89 -3.58 4.47
C LEU A 21 3.33 -2.27 5.03
N ILE A 22 2.72 -1.43 4.19
CA ILE A 22 2.10 -0.18 4.62
C ILE A 22 1.01 -0.44 5.67
N ARG A 23 0.19 -1.49 5.47
CA ARG A 23 -0.85 -1.88 6.42
C ARG A 23 -0.34 -2.38 7.77
N ARG A 24 0.93 -2.79 7.86
CA ARG A 24 1.57 -3.25 9.10
C ARG A 24 2.20 -2.10 9.89
N ILE A 25 2.25 -0.88 9.35
CA ILE A 25 2.81 0.27 10.06
C ILE A 25 1.89 0.60 11.25
N PRO A 26 2.40 0.53 12.49
CA PRO A 26 1.59 0.83 13.67
C PRO A 26 1.29 2.33 13.74
N LYS A 27 0.16 2.68 14.38
CA LYS A 27 -0.23 4.08 14.58
C LYS A 27 0.86 4.82 15.37
N GLY A 28 1.14 6.06 14.98
CA GLY A 28 2.19 6.88 15.60
C GLY A 28 3.61 6.56 15.12
N LYS A 29 3.80 5.59 14.21
CA LYS A 29 5.08 5.37 13.52
C LYS A 29 4.97 5.73 12.04
N VAL A 30 6.09 6.13 11.48
CA VAL A 30 6.25 6.44 10.06
C VAL A 30 7.27 5.50 9.44
N ALA A 31 7.08 5.18 8.18
CA ALA A 31 8.06 4.46 7.37
C ALA A 31 8.36 5.27 6.11
N THR A 32 9.61 5.23 5.65
CA THR A 32 9.98 5.93 4.42
C THR A 32 9.60 5.12 3.19
N TYR A 33 9.33 5.80 2.07
CA TYR A 33 9.00 5.13 0.81
C TYR A 33 10.14 4.21 0.32
N GLY A 34 11.40 4.58 0.58
CA GLY A 34 12.56 3.74 0.31
C GLY A 34 12.61 2.49 1.19
N GLN A 35 12.25 2.60 2.47
CA GLN A 35 12.16 1.44 3.38
C GLN A 35 11.06 0.47 2.91
N VAL A 36 9.88 0.98 2.56
CA VAL A 36 8.78 0.15 2.05
C VAL A 36 9.18 -0.54 0.74
N ALA A 37 9.85 0.17 -0.17
CA ALA A 37 10.29 -0.39 -1.44
C ALA A 37 11.37 -1.48 -1.25
N THR A 38 12.35 -1.23 -0.38
CA THR A 38 13.39 -2.20 -0.02
C THR A 38 12.79 -3.47 0.60
N LEU A 39 11.85 -3.32 1.54
CA LEU A 39 11.14 -4.45 2.16
C LEU A 39 10.22 -5.19 1.18
N ALA A 40 9.75 -4.52 0.12
CA ALA A 40 8.95 -5.13 -0.94
C ALA A 40 9.80 -5.87 -1.99
N GLY A 41 11.13 -5.72 -1.96
CA GLY A 41 12.08 -6.41 -2.82
C GLY A 41 12.71 -5.57 -3.93
N ASP A 42 12.40 -4.27 -4.01
CA ASP A 42 13.04 -3.35 -4.97
C ASP A 42 13.42 -2.04 -4.26
N PRO A 43 14.71 -1.87 -3.88
CA PRO A 43 15.20 -0.65 -3.24
C PRO A 43 15.02 0.61 -4.09
N ARG A 44 14.96 0.49 -5.43
CA ARG A 44 14.74 1.60 -6.37
C ARG A 44 13.26 1.81 -6.69
N GLY A 45 12.38 0.97 -6.14
CA GLY A 45 10.92 1.00 -6.33
C GLY A 45 10.18 2.10 -5.57
N ALA A 46 10.86 3.06 -4.93
CA ALA A 46 10.22 4.11 -4.13
C ALA A 46 9.17 4.91 -4.94
N ARG A 47 9.43 5.18 -6.22
CA ARG A 47 8.47 5.85 -7.12
C ARG A 47 7.20 5.02 -7.35
N GLN A 48 7.31 3.69 -7.37
CA GLN A 48 6.14 2.82 -7.47
C GLN A 48 5.28 2.94 -6.22
N VAL A 49 5.89 2.97 -5.03
CA VAL A 49 5.17 3.16 -3.76
C VAL A 49 4.37 4.47 -3.76
N VAL A 50 4.95 5.57 -4.27
CA VAL A 50 4.24 6.85 -4.42
C VAL A 50 3.02 6.71 -5.35
N ARG A 51 3.15 6.01 -6.49
CA ARG A 51 2.01 5.78 -7.39
C ARG A 51 0.88 4.99 -6.71
N ILE A 52 1.23 4.00 -5.89
CA ILE A 52 0.25 3.22 -5.10
C ILE A 52 -0.47 4.13 -4.11
N LEU A 53 0.27 4.99 -3.42
CA LEU A 53 -0.32 5.95 -2.48
C LEU A 53 -1.15 7.03 -3.18
N ASN A 54 -0.79 7.42 -4.39
CA ASN A 54 -1.60 8.38 -5.16
C ASN A 54 -2.93 7.78 -5.64
N GLN A 55 -3.07 6.45 -5.63
CA GLN A 55 -4.33 5.77 -5.95
C GLN A 55 -5.27 5.64 -4.75
N VAL A 56 -4.79 5.85 -3.51
CA VAL A 56 -5.70 5.90 -2.37
C VAL A 56 -6.39 7.27 -2.34
N PRO A 57 -7.74 7.30 -2.32
CA PRO A 57 -8.47 8.55 -2.25
C PRO A 57 -8.08 9.27 -0.96
N HIS A 58 -7.76 10.55 -1.09
CA HIS A 58 -7.60 11.43 0.04
C HIS A 58 -8.92 11.45 0.82
N ARG A 59 -8.92 10.93 2.04
CA ARG A 59 -10.06 11.13 2.95
C ARG A 59 -10.02 12.57 3.41
N THR A 60 -10.73 13.43 2.69
CA THR A 60 -11.07 14.77 3.16
C THR A 60 -12.05 14.63 4.32
N GLY A 61 -11.51 14.39 5.52
CA GLY A 61 -12.26 14.54 6.76
C GLY A 61 -12.22 16.01 7.15
N GLY A 62 -13.37 16.70 7.02
CA GLY A 62 -13.52 18.09 7.38
C GLY A 62 -13.20 18.32 8.86
N PHE A 63 -12.14 19.08 9.11
CA PHE A 63 -12.02 19.88 10.32
C PHE A 63 -12.64 21.23 9.96
N LYS A 64 -13.92 21.37 10.29
CA LYS A 64 -14.60 22.65 10.40
C LYS A 64 -15.05 22.77 11.85
#